data_AF-A0A0M9ECG0-F1
#
_entry.id   AF-A0A0M9ECG0-F1
#
_cell.length_a   1.000
_cell.length_b   1.000
_cell.length_c   1.000
_cell.angle_alpha   90.00
_cell.angle_beta   90.00
_cell.angle_gamma   90.00
#
_symmetry.space_group_name_H-M   'P 1'
#
loop_
_entity.id
_entity.type
_entity.pdbx_description
1 polymer ?
#
loop_
_entity_poly.entity_id
_entity_poly.type
_entity_poly.pdbx_seq_one_letter_code
_entity_poly.pdbx_strand_id
1 'polypeptide(L)'
;IIDGYYYNKCLFETTGCGTLLITEYKDYLNSLFEIGKEIVVYRSIEECIDLTKYYLNHTDKAHKIAKLGQKRTLNYHTKKIRMKHKKELLERHLRYQYEKSCLSLPKNISHSYKSIHKNQVETRHTKSWQNESVPLKQRGLTQIELNNMYHGKIPIVFQTLSEALYPIIQLDSSVLEIGCSTGYYYEILEYLMNMQINYSGGDYSLPMIQMAKDYYPHVPFYVLDGADLPFPDKSFSIVISSCILLHTPNYQQHIFETARVSKDYLIAHRTPICRKKPTSYFTKFAYDVETVELIFNENEFIAEFQKNGFEIINYVILSENIKDDNYNITYVFKRNNRTLISSIKINHCDTIQDDIYKELTERPDQTWNKINDGIQYFNTTTIT
;
A
#
# COMPACT_ATOMS: atom_id res chain seq x y z
N ILE A 1 11.40 1.20 -20.28
CA ILE A 1 12.73 1.13 -19.65
C ILE A 1 12.52 1.74 -18.28
N ILE A 2 12.70 0.96 -17.24
CA ILE A 2 12.77 1.45 -15.86
C ILE A 2 14.13 0.95 -15.36
N ASP A 3 14.95 1.86 -14.82
CA ASP A 3 16.22 1.58 -14.14
C ASP A 3 17.25 0.72 -14.88
N GLY A 4 17.58 1.05 -16.14
CA GLY A 4 18.67 0.37 -16.85
C GLY A 4 18.45 -1.11 -17.15
N TYR A 5 17.33 -1.70 -16.70
CA TYR A 5 16.95 -3.06 -17.03
C TYR A 5 16.24 -3.10 -18.38
N TYR A 6 16.96 -3.58 -19.40
CA TYR A 6 16.33 -4.02 -20.64
C TYR A 6 15.43 -5.22 -20.32
N TYR A 7 14.14 -5.08 -20.56
CA TYR A 7 13.25 -6.23 -20.69
C TYR A 7 13.84 -7.14 -21.77
N ASN A 8 14.33 -8.31 -21.38
CA ASN A 8 14.66 -9.34 -22.34
C ASN A 8 13.34 -9.75 -23.03
N LYS A 9 13.15 -9.39 -24.30
CA LYS A 9 11.93 -9.73 -25.06
C LYS A 9 11.63 -11.23 -25.03
N CYS A 10 12.67 -12.04 -24.85
CA CYS A 10 12.62 -13.49 -24.72
C CYS A 10 11.72 -13.97 -23.57
N LEU A 11 11.49 -13.16 -22.52
CA LEU A 11 10.67 -13.55 -21.36
C LEU A 11 9.24 -13.89 -21.76
N PHE A 12 8.56 -12.97 -22.45
CA PHE A 12 7.18 -13.14 -22.89
C PHE A 12 7.06 -13.98 -24.17
N GLU A 13 8.09 -14.01 -25.01
CA GLU A 13 8.12 -14.85 -26.21
C GLU A 13 8.24 -16.33 -25.83
N THR A 14 9.20 -16.68 -24.95
CA THR A 14 9.41 -18.07 -24.48
C THR A 14 8.18 -18.59 -23.75
N THR A 15 7.69 -17.85 -22.76
CA THR A 15 6.52 -18.25 -21.99
C THR A 15 5.26 -18.26 -22.86
N GLY A 16 5.07 -17.28 -23.75
CA GLY A 16 3.94 -17.22 -24.68
C GLY A 16 3.86 -18.40 -25.65
N CYS A 17 5.01 -18.92 -26.09
CA CYS A 17 5.11 -20.13 -26.92
C CYS A 17 4.82 -21.44 -26.16
N GLY A 18 4.69 -21.42 -24.83
CA GLY A 18 4.50 -22.63 -24.04
C GLY A 18 5.79 -23.40 -23.76
N THR A 19 6.94 -22.71 -23.80
CA THR A 19 8.25 -23.28 -23.47
C THR A 19 8.65 -22.91 -22.05
N LEU A 20 9.36 -23.82 -21.36
CA LEU A 20 9.90 -23.54 -20.04
C LEU A 20 10.93 -22.42 -20.13
N LEU A 21 10.70 -21.34 -19.39
CA LEU A 21 11.69 -20.29 -19.21
C LEU A 21 12.56 -20.60 -17.98
N ILE A 22 13.86 -20.71 -18.20
CA ILE A 22 14.91 -20.69 -17.17
C ILE A 22 15.69 -19.39 -17.36
N THR A 23 15.72 -18.52 -16.35
CA THR A 23 16.34 -17.18 -16.48
C THR A 23 17.08 -16.77 -15.20
N GLU A 24 18.02 -15.82 -15.29
CA GLU A 24 18.67 -15.25 -14.12
C GLU A 24 17.63 -14.56 -13.21
N TYR A 25 17.74 -14.74 -11.89
CA TYR A 25 16.89 -14.07 -10.92
C TYR A 25 17.11 -12.54 -10.97
N LYS A 26 16.00 -11.82 -11.02
CA LYS A 26 15.92 -10.36 -10.82
C LYS A 26 14.66 -10.08 -9.99
N ASP A 27 14.69 -9.07 -9.13
CA ASP A 27 13.60 -8.81 -8.18
C ASP A 27 12.26 -8.54 -8.87
N TYR A 28 12.28 -7.91 -10.06
CA TYR A 28 11.08 -7.65 -10.87
C TYR A 28 10.40 -8.88 -11.43
N LEU A 29 11.02 -10.07 -11.39
CA LEU A 29 10.34 -11.26 -11.85
C LEU A 29 9.18 -11.65 -10.94
N ASN A 30 9.25 -11.33 -9.64
CA ASN A 30 8.17 -11.64 -8.68
C ASN A 30 6.87 -10.90 -8.99
N SER A 31 6.94 -9.71 -9.60
CA SER A 31 5.76 -8.96 -10.02
C SER A 31 5.19 -9.43 -11.37
N LEU A 32 5.93 -10.25 -12.12
CA LEU A 32 5.54 -10.72 -13.45
C LEU A 32 5.08 -12.18 -13.47
N PHE A 33 5.68 -13.01 -12.60
CA PHE A 33 5.48 -14.45 -12.55
C PHE A 33 5.61 -14.99 -11.12
N GLU A 34 4.91 -16.08 -10.84
CA GLU A 34 5.14 -16.87 -9.63
C GLU A 34 6.34 -17.81 -9.85
N ILE A 35 7.50 -17.41 -9.32
CA ILE A 35 8.77 -18.13 -9.44
C ILE A 35 8.63 -19.57 -8.89
N GLY A 36 9.13 -20.54 -9.65
CA GLY A 36 9.06 -21.97 -9.33
C GLY A 36 7.75 -22.65 -9.76
N LYS A 37 6.69 -21.88 -10.08
CA LYS A 37 5.43 -22.41 -10.61
C LYS A 37 5.20 -22.07 -12.07
N GLU A 38 5.56 -20.87 -12.49
CA GLU A 38 5.31 -20.34 -13.83
C GLU A 38 6.59 -20.15 -14.65
N ILE A 39 7.70 -19.87 -13.96
CA ILE A 39 9.05 -19.77 -14.53
C ILE A 39 10.05 -20.38 -13.56
N VAL A 40 11.26 -20.67 -14.04
CA VAL A 40 12.38 -21.11 -13.22
C VAL A 40 13.47 -20.04 -13.25
N VAL A 41 14.08 -19.79 -12.10
CA VAL A 41 15.16 -18.80 -11.98
C VAL A 41 16.42 -19.43 -11.42
N TYR A 42 17.57 -18.91 -11.81
CA TYR A 42 18.88 -19.28 -11.25
C TYR A 42 19.59 -18.03 -10.71
N ARG A 43 20.51 -18.22 -9.76
CA ARG A 43 21.35 -17.20 -9.12
C ARG A 43 22.83 -17.36 -9.41
N SER A 44 23.24 -18.52 -9.93
CA SER A 44 24.60 -18.77 -10.41
C SER A 44 24.62 -19.56 -11.72
N ILE A 45 25.77 -19.60 -12.38
CA ILE A 45 25.95 -20.35 -13.63
C ILE A 45 25.80 -21.86 -13.37
N GLU A 46 26.31 -22.34 -12.24
CA GLU A 46 26.20 -23.74 -11.81
C GLU A 46 24.74 -24.14 -11.63
N GLU A 47 23.95 -23.30 -10.95
CA GLU A 47 22.51 -23.53 -10.79
C GLU A 47 21.78 -23.53 -12.15
N CYS A 48 22.17 -22.66 -13.08
CA CYS A 48 21.61 -22.67 -14.44
C CYS A 48 21.87 -24.00 -15.16
N ILE A 49 23.09 -24.52 -15.08
CA ILE A 49 23.48 -25.81 -15.68
C ILE A 49 22.69 -26.95 -15.04
N ASP A 50 22.61 -26.97 -13.71
CA ASP A 50 21.93 -28.04 -12.97
C ASP A 50 20.43 -28.04 -13.21
N LEU A 51 19.76 -26.87 -13.19
CA LEU A 51 18.35 -26.74 -13.51
C LEU A 51 18.07 -27.14 -14.96
N THR A 52 18.94 -26.77 -15.91
CA THR A 52 18.80 -27.16 -17.31
C THR A 52 18.87 -28.68 -17.47
N LYS A 53 19.90 -29.33 -16.89
CA LYS A 53 20.02 -30.80 -16.89
C LYS A 53 18.83 -31.47 -16.21
N TYR A 54 18.36 -30.91 -15.09
CA TYR A 54 17.23 -31.43 -14.36
C TYR A 54 15.96 -31.45 -15.20
N TYR A 55 15.57 -30.32 -15.80
CA TYR A 55 14.34 -30.21 -16.58
C TYR A 55 14.41 -30.92 -17.94
N LEU A 56 15.60 -31.10 -18.52
CA LEU A 56 15.79 -32.00 -19.68
C LEU A 56 15.50 -33.46 -19.34
N ASN A 57 15.79 -33.90 -18.11
CA ASN A 57 15.49 -35.26 -17.63
C ASN A 57 14.10 -35.40 -16.99
N HIS A 58 13.38 -34.29 -16.78
CA HIS A 58 12.04 -34.26 -16.17
C HIS A 58 11.08 -33.40 -17.02
N THR A 59 10.86 -33.84 -18.26
CA THR A 59 10.11 -33.08 -19.27
C THR A 59 8.64 -32.88 -18.89
N ASP A 60 8.05 -33.79 -18.11
CA ASP A 60 6.70 -33.66 -17.55
C ASP A 60 6.58 -32.44 -16.61
N LYS A 61 7.55 -32.27 -15.71
CA LYS A 61 7.63 -31.11 -14.81
C LYS A 61 7.88 -29.83 -15.60
N ALA A 62 8.77 -29.89 -16.59
CA ALA A 62 9.06 -28.76 -17.46
C ALA A 62 7.80 -28.29 -18.20
N HIS A 63 7.04 -29.21 -18.81
CA HIS A 63 5.78 -28.89 -19.50
C HIS A 63 4.73 -28.32 -18.56
N LYS A 64 4.64 -28.82 -17.32
CA LYS A 64 3.68 -28.30 -16.34
C LYS A 64 3.94 -26.83 -16.01
N ILE A 65 5.20 -26.48 -15.72
CA ILE A 65 5.60 -25.09 -15.44
C ILE A 65 5.41 -24.23 -16.70
N ALA A 66 5.86 -24.70 -17.85
CA ALA A 66 5.74 -23.98 -19.13
C ALA A 66 4.28 -23.63 -19.48
N LYS A 67 3.34 -24.55 -19.24
CA LYS A 67 1.91 -24.31 -19.46
C LYS A 67 1.33 -23.25 -18.51
N LEU A 68 1.78 -23.22 -17.26
CA LEU A 68 1.38 -22.18 -16.30
C LEU A 68 1.98 -20.82 -16.68
N GLY A 69 3.26 -20.77 -17.06
CA GLY A 69 3.90 -19.57 -17.59
C GLY A 69 3.21 -19.04 -18.85
N GLN A 70 2.81 -19.92 -19.77
CA GLN A 70 2.03 -19.56 -20.95
C GLN A 70 0.69 -18.95 -20.60
N LYS A 71 -0.05 -19.58 -19.69
CA LYS A 71 -1.33 -19.06 -19.21
C LYS A 71 -1.16 -17.67 -18.62
N ARG A 72 -0.13 -17.43 -17.80
CA ARG A 72 0.19 -16.10 -17.24
C ARG A 72 0.44 -15.09 -18.36
N THR A 73 1.30 -15.43 -19.33
CA THR A 73 1.65 -14.51 -20.42
C THR A 73 0.46 -14.17 -21.32
N LEU A 74 -0.36 -15.16 -21.69
CA LEU A 74 -1.54 -14.94 -22.53
C LEU A 74 -2.63 -14.15 -21.82
N ASN A 75 -2.75 -14.27 -20.49
CA ASN A 75 -3.74 -13.55 -19.71
C ASN A 75 -3.34 -12.12 -19.36
N TYR A 76 -2.04 -11.83 -19.15
CA TYR A 76 -1.59 -10.55 -18.56
C TYR A 76 -0.54 -9.81 -19.40
N HIS A 77 0.28 -10.51 -20.19
CA HIS A 77 1.48 -9.91 -20.80
C HIS A 77 1.46 -9.83 -22.32
N THR A 78 0.30 -10.04 -22.96
CA THR A 78 0.19 -9.88 -24.41
C THR A 78 0.49 -8.44 -24.85
N LYS A 79 1.01 -8.26 -26.07
CA LYS A 79 1.24 -6.94 -26.65
C LYS A 79 -0.02 -6.06 -26.60
N LYS A 80 -1.20 -6.65 -26.85
CA LYS A 80 -2.49 -5.95 -26.81
C LYS A 80 -2.77 -5.37 -25.42
N ILE A 81 -2.62 -6.17 -24.37
CA ILE A 81 -2.85 -5.74 -22.98
C ILE A 81 -1.86 -4.65 -22.59
N ARG A 82 -0.56 -4.87 -22.83
CA ARG A 82 0.47 -3.90 -22.46
C ARG A 82 0.38 -2.59 -23.25
N MET A 83 -0.04 -2.63 -24.52
CA MET A 83 -0.26 -1.42 -25.32
C MET A 83 -1.49 -0.63 -24.87
N LYS A 84 -2.56 -1.30 -24.44
CA LYS A 84 -3.72 -0.63 -23.82
C LYS A 84 -3.28 0.17 -22.59
N HIS A 85 -2.52 -0.46 -21.70
CA HIS A 85 -2.00 0.18 -20.50
C HIS A 85 -1.11 1.41 -20.81
N LYS A 86 -0.18 1.28 -21.77
CA LYS A 86 0.66 2.42 -22.20
C LYS A 86 -0.15 3.55 -22.81
N LYS A 87 -1.22 3.23 -23.56
CA LYS A 87 -2.13 4.23 -24.13
C LYS A 87 -2.80 5.04 -23.02
N GLU A 88 -3.30 4.39 -21.97
CA GLU A 88 -3.94 5.06 -20.83
C GLU A 88 -2.97 5.99 -20.08
N LEU A 89 -1.71 5.57 -19.87
CA LEU A 89 -0.67 6.45 -19.33
C LEU A 89 -0.41 7.68 -20.22
N LEU A 90 -0.33 7.49 -21.54
CA LEU A 90 -0.10 8.58 -22.49
C LEU A 90 -1.28 9.56 -22.52
N GLU A 91 -2.52 9.06 -22.51
CA GLU A 91 -3.73 9.89 -22.48
C GLU A 91 -3.78 10.77 -21.23
N ARG A 92 -3.42 10.23 -20.06
CA ARG A 92 -3.30 10.99 -18.80
C ARG A 92 -2.23 12.08 -18.90
N HIS A 93 -1.07 11.76 -19.46
CA HIS A 93 0.00 12.73 -19.64
C HIS A 93 -0.40 13.87 -20.60
N LEU A 94 -1.06 13.55 -21.70
CA LEU A 94 -1.58 14.53 -22.65
C LEU A 94 -2.65 15.42 -22.00
N ARG A 95 -3.59 14.82 -21.26
CA ARG A 95 -4.62 15.54 -20.51
C ARG A 95 -4.03 16.60 -19.58
N TYR A 96 -2.99 16.25 -18.82
CA TYR A 96 -2.33 17.19 -17.92
C TYR A 96 -1.77 18.44 -18.64
N GLN A 97 -1.23 18.29 -19.85
CA GLN A 97 -0.71 19.43 -20.61
C GLN A 97 -1.76 20.53 -20.86
N TYR A 98 -3.03 20.14 -20.95
CA TYR A 98 -4.16 21.06 -21.12
C TYR A 98 -4.70 21.60 -19.79
N GLU A 99 -4.70 20.79 -18.73
CA GLU A 99 -5.34 21.13 -17.44
C GLU A 99 -4.43 21.87 -16.46
N LYS A 100 -3.12 21.90 -16.70
CA LYS A 100 -2.15 22.49 -15.76
C LYS A 100 -2.47 23.94 -15.35
N SER A 101 -3.10 24.73 -16.23
CA SER A 101 -3.52 26.10 -15.94
C SER A 101 -4.80 26.20 -15.12
N CYS A 102 -5.60 25.13 -15.07
CA CYS A 102 -6.86 25.05 -14.33
C CYS A 102 -6.68 24.54 -12.89
N LEU A 103 -5.52 23.95 -12.57
CA LEU A 103 -5.24 23.44 -11.24
C LEU A 103 -4.81 24.57 -10.29
N SER A 104 -5.47 24.64 -9.13
CA SER A 104 -5.09 25.56 -8.05
C SER A 104 -4.05 24.91 -7.14
N LEU A 105 -3.05 25.67 -6.70
CA LEU A 105 -2.13 25.21 -5.66
C LEU A 105 -2.55 25.78 -4.29
N PRO A 106 -2.54 24.98 -3.22
CA PRO A 106 -2.75 25.51 -1.88
C PRO A 106 -1.57 26.38 -1.46
N LYS A 107 -1.84 27.40 -0.64
CA LYS A 107 -0.78 28.22 -0.04
C LYS A 107 0.03 27.42 0.98
N ASN A 108 -0.65 26.60 1.79
CA ASN A 108 -0.07 25.72 2.78
C ASN A 108 -0.77 24.37 2.76
N ILE A 109 -0.01 23.28 2.94
CA ILE A 109 -0.57 21.92 3.00
C ILE A 109 -1.06 21.61 4.41
N SER A 110 -0.27 21.94 5.43
CA SER A 110 -0.59 21.71 6.84
C SER A 110 0.02 22.80 7.72
N HIS A 111 -0.76 23.40 8.61
CA HIS A 111 -0.28 24.45 9.52
C HIS A 111 -1.17 24.62 10.77
N SER A 112 -0.71 25.46 11.70
CA SER A 112 -1.46 25.91 12.89
C SER A 112 -1.93 24.77 13.81
N TYR A 113 -0.99 23.89 14.16
CA TYR A 113 -1.24 22.78 15.06
C TYR A 113 -1.57 23.23 16.49
N LYS A 114 -2.66 22.70 17.05
CA LYS A 114 -3.07 22.91 18.44
C LYS A 114 -3.48 21.59 19.07
N SER A 115 -2.81 21.22 20.17
CA SER A 115 -3.14 20.01 20.93
C SER A 115 -4.53 20.14 21.57
N ILE A 116 -5.28 19.04 21.53
CA ILE A 116 -6.62 18.90 22.07
C ILE A 116 -6.79 17.54 22.75
N HIS A 117 -7.79 17.41 23.60
CA HIS A 117 -8.26 16.11 24.11
C HIS A 117 -9.21 15.44 23.10
N LYS A 118 -9.30 14.10 23.14
CA LYS A 118 -10.19 13.30 22.27
C LYS A 118 -11.65 13.78 22.29
N ASN A 119 -12.16 14.17 23.47
CA ASN A 119 -13.53 14.66 23.64
C ASN A 119 -13.78 16.07 23.05
N GLN A 120 -12.74 16.79 22.64
CA GLN A 120 -12.84 18.08 21.98
C GLN A 120 -12.92 17.95 20.44
N VAL A 121 -12.86 16.72 19.90
CA VAL A 121 -13.01 16.52 18.46
C VAL A 121 -14.48 16.65 18.06
N GLU A 122 -14.82 17.80 17.49
CA GLU A 122 -16.14 18.07 16.92
C GLU A 122 -16.34 17.48 15.51
N THR A 123 -17.61 17.31 15.11
CA THR A 123 -18.02 16.80 13.78
C THR A 123 -17.45 17.60 12.61
N ARG A 124 -17.24 18.92 12.77
CA ARG A 124 -16.65 19.76 11.72
C ARG A 124 -15.21 19.34 11.38
N HIS A 125 -14.46 18.85 12.36
CA HIS A 125 -13.09 18.38 12.15
C HIS A 125 -13.04 17.06 11.37
N THR A 126 -14.02 16.17 11.58
CA THR A 126 -14.06 14.85 10.94
C THR A 126 -14.72 14.87 9.56
N LYS A 127 -15.49 15.92 9.25
CA LYS A 127 -16.09 16.13 7.91
C LYS A 127 -15.26 17.04 7.00
N SER A 128 -14.10 17.50 7.46
CA SER A 128 -13.26 18.50 6.77
C SER A 128 -12.89 18.10 5.34
N TRP A 129 -12.59 16.83 5.06
CA TRP A 129 -12.17 16.40 3.71
C TRP A 129 -13.33 16.17 2.72
N GLN A 130 -14.59 16.32 3.15
CA GLN A 130 -15.74 16.41 2.24
C GLN A 130 -15.88 17.80 1.60
N ASN A 131 -15.05 18.76 2.00
CA ASN A 131 -15.09 20.12 1.46
C ASN A 131 -14.70 20.13 -0.04
N GLU A 132 -15.59 20.66 -0.87
CA GLU A 132 -15.47 20.68 -2.34
C GLU A 132 -14.25 21.46 -2.87
N SER A 133 -13.64 22.32 -2.05
CA SER A 133 -12.44 23.07 -2.45
C SER A 133 -11.13 22.28 -2.34
N VAL A 134 -11.12 21.15 -1.61
CA VAL A 134 -9.92 20.35 -1.35
C VAL A 134 -9.44 19.55 -2.57
N PRO A 135 -10.30 18.87 -3.36
CA PRO A 135 -9.85 18.04 -4.47
C PRO A 135 -8.96 18.76 -5.49
N LEU A 136 -9.34 19.97 -5.94
CA LEU A 136 -8.56 20.72 -6.92
C LEU A 136 -7.19 21.14 -6.39
N LYS A 137 -7.11 21.58 -5.13
CA LYS A 137 -5.85 21.97 -4.48
C LYS A 137 -4.89 20.79 -4.34
N GLN A 138 -5.41 19.67 -3.85
CA GLN A 138 -4.64 18.45 -3.69
C GLN A 138 -4.21 17.90 -5.06
N ARG A 139 -5.12 17.82 -6.03
CA ARG A 139 -4.78 17.36 -7.38
C ARG A 139 -3.70 18.23 -8.00
N GLY A 140 -3.74 19.55 -7.79
CA GLY A 140 -2.68 20.47 -8.23
C GLY A 140 -1.29 20.08 -7.71
N LEU A 141 -1.16 19.78 -6.41
CA LEU A 141 0.10 19.30 -5.82
C LEU A 141 0.50 17.93 -6.35
N THR A 142 -0.42 16.97 -6.31
CA THR A 142 -0.20 15.60 -6.79
C THR A 142 0.25 15.61 -8.25
N GLN A 143 -0.25 16.53 -9.06
CA GLN A 143 0.13 16.59 -10.47
C GLN A 143 1.56 17.10 -10.69
N ILE A 144 2.07 17.99 -9.82
CA ILE A 144 3.49 18.36 -9.78
C ILE A 144 4.33 17.13 -9.41
N GLU A 145 3.89 16.37 -8.41
CA GLU A 145 4.56 15.15 -7.95
C GLU A 145 4.57 14.05 -9.04
N LEU A 146 3.44 13.83 -9.72
CA LEU A 146 3.34 12.93 -10.87
C LEU A 146 4.29 13.36 -12.00
N ASN A 147 4.33 14.66 -12.30
CA ASN A 147 5.26 15.18 -13.31
C ASN A 147 6.72 14.92 -12.92
N ASN A 148 7.09 15.13 -11.65
CA ASN A 148 8.43 14.81 -11.16
C ASN A 148 8.75 13.32 -11.31
N MET A 149 7.83 12.44 -10.93
CA MET A 149 7.95 10.98 -11.10
C MET A 149 8.21 10.61 -12.57
N TYR A 150 7.46 11.19 -13.52
CA TYR A 150 7.66 10.95 -14.95
C TYR A 150 9.02 11.41 -15.49
N HIS A 151 9.67 12.37 -14.82
CA HIS A 151 11.02 12.83 -15.14
C HIS A 151 12.11 12.12 -14.33
N GLY A 152 11.79 11.00 -13.68
CA GLY A 152 12.73 10.20 -12.89
C GLY A 152 13.03 10.76 -11.49
N LYS A 153 12.33 11.82 -11.07
CA LYS A 153 12.42 12.37 -9.70
C LYS A 153 11.25 11.86 -8.88
N ILE A 154 11.34 10.61 -8.46
CA ILE A 154 10.24 9.92 -7.77
C ILE A 154 10.07 10.55 -6.37
N PRO A 155 8.89 11.10 -6.02
CA PRO A 155 8.62 11.55 -4.66
C PRO A 155 8.73 10.40 -3.66
N ILE A 156 9.36 10.66 -2.51
CA ILE A 156 9.60 9.62 -1.50
C ILE A 156 8.31 8.90 -1.08
N VAL A 157 7.20 9.65 -0.92
CA VAL A 157 5.88 9.09 -0.59
C VAL A 157 5.38 8.07 -1.61
N PHE A 158 5.73 8.23 -2.89
CA PHE A 158 5.32 7.32 -3.97
C PHE A 158 6.21 6.08 -3.98
N GLN A 159 7.52 6.30 -3.83
CA GLN A 159 8.52 5.24 -3.71
C GLN A 159 8.22 4.31 -2.53
N THR A 160 7.99 4.89 -1.33
CA THR A 160 7.69 4.13 -0.12
C THR A 160 6.48 3.21 -0.27
N LEU A 161 5.37 3.68 -0.86
CA LEU A 161 4.22 2.78 -1.07
C LEU A 161 4.53 1.68 -2.07
N SER A 162 5.20 2.02 -3.17
CA SER A 162 5.61 1.04 -4.18
C SER A 162 6.52 -0.03 -3.58
N GLU A 163 7.53 0.36 -2.80
CA GLU A 163 8.45 -0.55 -2.10
C GLU A 163 7.76 -1.41 -1.04
N ALA A 164 6.78 -0.86 -0.33
CA ALA A 164 5.98 -1.62 0.64
C ALA A 164 5.09 -2.67 -0.04
N LEU A 165 4.53 -2.34 -1.21
CA LEU A 165 3.60 -3.21 -1.94
C LEU A 165 4.31 -4.27 -2.79
N TYR A 166 5.45 -3.91 -3.41
CA TYR A 166 6.14 -4.73 -4.40
C TYR A 166 6.48 -6.16 -3.95
N PRO A 167 6.95 -6.41 -2.71
CA PRO A 167 7.30 -7.76 -2.27
C PRO A 167 6.09 -8.67 -2.04
N ILE A 168 4.90 -8.10 -1.86
CA ILE A 168 3.70 -8.84 -1.43
C ILE A 168 2.62 -8.97 -2.51
N ILE A 169 2.69 -8.14 -3.56
CA ILE A 169 1.69 -8.13 -4.63
C ILE A 169 1.97 -9.18 -5.70
N GLN A 170 0.89 -9.76 -6.23
CA GLN A 170 0.89 -10.65 -7.40
C GLN A 170 -0.07 -10.09 -8.45
N LEU A 171 0.06 -10.55 -9.71
CA LEU A 171 -0.78 -10.06 -10.82
C LEU A 171 -2.29 -10.31 -10.64
N ASP A 172 -2.66 -11.30 -9.85
CA ASP A 172 -4.04 -11.64 -9.48
C ASP A 172 -4.46 -11.09 -8.11
N SER A 173 -3.58 -10.35 -7.43
CA SER A 173 -3.92 -9.65 -6.19
C SER A 173 -5.01 -8.61 -6.44
N SER A 174 -6.14 -8.75 -5.75
CA SER A 174 -7.11 -7.66 -5.57
C SER A 174 -6.62 -6.68 -4.50
N VAL A 175 -6.53 -5.40 -4.86
CA VAL A 175 -6.07 -4.30 -4.00
C VAL A 175 -7.23 -3.35 -3.74
N LEU A 176 -7.52 -3.06 -2.47
CA LEU A 176 -8.40 -1.96 -2.06
C LEU A 176 -7.56 -0.86 -1.41
N GLU A 177 -7.68 0.38 -1.86
CA GLU A 177 -7.18 1.55 -1.13
C GLU A 177 -8.32 2.29 -0.44
N ILE A 178 -8.22 2.44 0.89
CA ILE A 178 -9.13 3.24 1.72
C ILE A 178 -8.48 4.59 1.99
N GLY A 179 -9.23 5.67 1.74
CA GLY A 179 -8.68 7.01 1.65
C GLY A 179 -7.95 7.25 0.33
N CYS A 180 -8.49 6.72 -0.78
CA CYS A 180 -7.85 6.80 -2.10
C CYS A 180 -7.82 8.21 -2.68
N SER A 181 -8.52 9.17 -2.07
CA SER A 181 -8.49 10.56 -2.48
C SER A 181 -8.91 10.69 -3.96
N THR A 182 -8.17 11.43 -4.78
CA THR A 182 -8.42 11.56 -6.23
C THR A 182 -7.98 10.34 -7.05
N GLY A 183 -7.64 9.22 -6.40
CA GLY A 183 -7.30 7.93 -7.02
C GLY A 183 -5.86 7.85 -7.56
N TYR A 184 -5.02 8.83 -7.28
CA TYR A 184 -3.74 9.02 -7.96
C TYR A 184 -2.71 7.91 -7.71
N TYR A 185 -2.81 7.17 -6.60
CA TYR A 185 -1.93 6.03 -6.34
C TYR A 185 -2.11 4.88 -7.32
N TYR A 186 -3.29 4.74 -7.94
CA TYR A 186 -3.48 3.79 -9.04
C TYR A 186 -2.47 4.05 -10.18
N GLU A 187 -2.35 5.31 -10.61
CA GLU A 187 -1.41 5.73 -11.67
C GLU A 187 0.05 5.53 -11.26
N ILE A 188 0.38 5.90 -10.03
CA ILE A 188 1.74 5.78 -9.48
C ILE A 188 2.17 4.33 -9.44
N LEU A 189 1.36 3.47 -8.83
CA LEU A 189 1.71 2.07 -8.63
C LEU A 189 1.81 1.35 -9.98
N GLU A 190 0.90 1.61 -10.91
CA GLU A 190 1.02 1.06 -12.27
C GLU A 190 2.31 1.51 -12.97
N TYR A 191 2.65 2.79 -12.87
CA TYR A 191 3.84 3.34 -13.52
C TYR A 191 5.14 2.81 -12.92
N LEU A 192 5.30 2.91 -11.59
CA LEU A 192 6.52 2.52 -10.89
C LEU A 192 6.75 1.01 -10.93
N MET A 193 5.69 0.22 -10.83
CA MET A 193 5.79 -1.24 -10.81
C MET A 193 5.72 -1.83 -12.23
N ASN A 194 5.35 -1.03 -13.24
CA ASN A 194 5.12 -1.44 -14.63
C ASN A 194 4.22 -2.68 -14.75
N MET A 195 3.19 -2.70 -13.90
CA MET A 195 2.26 -3.78 -13.69
C MET A 195 0.84 -3.24 -13.66
N GLN A 196 -0.09 -3.94 -14.31
CA GLN A 196 -1.50 -3.63 -14.16
C GLN A 196 -1.98 -4.18 -12.82
N ILE A 197 -2.58 -3.32 -12.01
CA ILE A 197 -3.07 -3.69 -10.68
C ILE A 197 -4.58 -3.83 -10.73
N ASN A 198 -5.11 -4.94 -10.20
CA ASN A 198 -6.53 -5.08 -9.94
C ASN A 198 -6.91 -4.22 -8.72
N TYR A 199 -7.05 -2.92 -8.97
CA TYR A 199 -7.19 -1.88 -7.97
C TYR A 199 -8.64 -1.46 -7.82
N SER A 200 -9.06 -1.17 -6.59
CA SER A 200 -10.28 -0.45 -6.24
C SER A 200 -9.95 0.61 -5.22
N GLY A 201 -10.60 1.77 -5.29
CA GLY A 201 -10.37 2.88 -4.38
C GLY A 201 -11.65 3.32 -3.67
N GLY A 202 -11.53 3.70 -2.40
CA GLY A 202 -12.63 4.26 -1.61
C GLY A 202 -12.21 5.51 -0.87
N ASP A 203 -13.08 6.50 -0.83
CA ASP A 203 -12.91 7.73 -0.06
C ASP A 203 -14.29 8.21 0.41
N TYR A 204 -14.38 8.80 1.59
CA TYR A 204 -15.64 9.28 2.14
C TYR A 204 -16.09 10.60 1.50
N SER A 205 -15.21 11.26 0.74
CA SER A 205 -15.46 12.50 0.01
C SER A 205 -15.98 12.23 -1.39
N LEU A 206 -17.27 12.52 -1.62
CA LEU A 206 -17.89 12.44 -2.95
C LEU A 206 -17.13 13.26 -4.02
N PRO A 207 -16.71 14.52 -3.77
CA PRO A 207 -15.92 15.29 -4.73
C PRO A 207 -14.59 14.62 -5.12
N MET A 208 -13.91 13.96 -4.18
CA MET A 208 -12.68 13.21 -4.47
C MET A 208 -12.96 12.04 -5.40
N ILE A 209 -14.02 11.26 -5.11
CA ILE A 209 -14.42 10.10 -5.90
C ILE A 209 -14.92 10.48 -7.30
N GLN A 210 -15.62 11.61 -7.43
CA GLN A 210 -15.99 12.13 -8.75
C GLN A 210 -14.76 12.43 -9.61
N MET A 211 -13.75 13.09 -9.02
CA MET A 211 -12.49 13.36 -9.71
C MET A 211 -11.71 12.08 -10.03
N ALA A 212 -11.69 11.10 -9.11
CA ALA A 212 -11.03 9.82 -9.33
C ALA A 212 -11.63 9.05 -10.52
N LYS A 213 -12.97 9.00 -10.60
CA LYS A 213 -13.69 8.38 -11.73
C LYS A 213 -13.46 9.11 -13.05
N ASP A 214 -13.27 10.42 -13.01
CA ASP A 214 -12.99 11.21 -14.20
C ASP A 214 -11.56 10.98 -14.73
N TYR A 215 -10.55 10.88 -13.85
CA TYR A 215 -9.18 10.56 -14.26
C TYR A 215 -8.97 9.09 -14.63
N TYR A 216 -9.66 8.16 -13.94
CA TYR A 216 -9.49 6.73 -14.14
C TYR A 216 -10.86 6.01 -14.29
N PRO A 217 -11.56 6.21 -15.43
CA PRO A 217 -12.94 5.76 -15.62
C PRO A 217 -13.14 4.24 -15.66
N HIS A 218 -12.05 3.48 -15.78
CA HIS A 218 -12.07 2.02 -15.79
C HIS A 218 -11.79 1.41 -14.41
N VAL A 219 -11.48 2.22 -13.41
CA VAL A 219 -11.16 1.78 -12.06
C VAL A 219 -12.42 1.87 -11.18
N PRO A 220 -12.75 0.81 -10.42
CA PRO A 220 -13.84 0.87 -9.46
C PRO A 220 -13.51 1.81 -8.29
N PHE A 221 -14.23 2.94 -8.24
CA PHE A 221 -14.16 3.90 -7.13
C PHE A 221 -15.50 4.04 -6.39
N TYR A 222 -15.42 4.11 -5.07
CA TYR A 222 -16.58 4.11 -4.18
C TYR A 222 -16.54 5.27 -3.19
N VAL A 223 -17.70 5.89 -2.95
CA VAL A 223 -17.87 6.74 -1.77
C VAL A 223 -18.14 5.81 -0.60
N LEU A 224 -17.23 5.75 0.38
CA LEU A 224 -17.35 4.85 1.53
C LEU A 224 -16.74 5.43 2.80
N ASP A 225 -17.25 4.99 3.95
CA ASP A 225 -16.63 5.22 5.25
C ASP A 225 -15.71 4.04 5.57
N GLY A 226 -14.45 4.31 5.93
CA GLY A 226 -13.52 3.26 6.30
C GLY A 226 -13.86 2.56 7.62
N ALA A 227 -14.77 3.12 8.42
CA ALA A 227 -15.30 2.49 9.63
C ALA A 227 -16.54 1.58 9.37
N ASP A 228 -17.06 1.55 8.14
CA ASP A 228 -18.19 0.72 7.72
C ASP A 228 -18.06 0.36 6.22
N LEU A 229 -17.23 -0.64 5.91
CA LEU A 229 -16.88 -1.00 4.54
C LEU A 229 -17.95 -1.94 3.95
N PRO A 230 -18.55 -1.61 2.79
CA PRO A 230 -19.62 -2.38 2.18
C PRO A 230 -19.11 -3.61 1.40
N PHE A 231 -18.10 -4.30 1.93
CA PHE A 231 -17.46 -5.45 1.32
C PHE A 231 -17.51 -6.67 2.24
N PRO A 232 -17.60 -7.90 1.70
CA PRO A 232 -17.51 -9.11 2.49
C PRO A 232 -16.14 -9.30 3.15
N ASP A 233 -16.10 -10.16 4.16
CA ASP A 233 -14.87 -10.55 4.82
C ASP A 233 -13.85 -11.12 3.81
N LYS A 234 -12.58 -10.72 3.96
CA LYS A 234 -11.44 -11.24 3.19
C LYS A 234 -11.64 -11.17 1.67
N SER A 235 -12.35 -10.15 1.16
CA SER A 235 -12.62 -9.96 -0.26
C SER A 235 -11.42 -9.41 -1.05
N PHE A 236 -10.46 -8.78 -0.38
CA PHE A 236 -9.27 -8.19 -1.01
C PHE A 236 -8.00 -8.88 -0.55
N SER A 237 -7.13 -9.30 -1.48
CA SER A 237 -5.84 -9.89 -1.11
C SER A 237 -4.96 -8.93 -0.30
N ILE A 238 -5.00 -7.65 -0.67
CA ILE A 238 -4.20 -6.58 -0.06
C ILE A 238 -5.11 -5.37 0.16
N VAL A 239 -5.03 -4.75 1.33
CA VAL A 239 -5.74 -3.50 1.63
C VAL A 239 -4.74 -2.44 2.04
N ILE A 240 -4.82 -1.26 1.44
CA ILE A 240 -3.98 -0.11 1.73
C ILE A 240 -4.85 0.92 2.47
N SER A 241 -4.47 1.29 3.68
CA SER A 241 -5.02 2.42 4.40
C SER A 241 -4.06 3.59 4.27
N SER A 242 -4.39 4.58 3.43
CA SER A 242 -3.47 5.62 2.97
C SER A 242 -3.77 6.97 3.61
N CYS A 243 -2.94 7.42 4.55
CA CYS A 243 -3.04 8.76 5.16
C CYS A 243 -4.43 9.13 5.72
N ILE A 244 -5.24 8.15 6.13
CA ILE A 244 -6.63 8.34 6.61
C ILE A 244 -6.78 8.13 8.12
N LEU A 245 -6.03 7.21 8.72
CA LEU A 245 -6.15 6.87 10.15
C LEU A 245 -5.91 8.10 11.03
N LEU A 246 -4.94 8.95 10.67
CA LEU A 246 -4.66 10.18 11.41
C LEU A 246 -5.82 11.19 11.42
N HIS A 247 -6.82 11.06 10.56
CA HIS A 247 -7.98 11.95 10.51
C HIS A 247 -9.24 11.33 11.13
N THR A 248 -9.14 10.13 11.70
CA THR A 248 -10.29 9.37 12.22
C THR A 248 -10.17 9.13 13.74
N PRO A 249 -10.93 9.85 14.58
CA PRO A 249 -10.92 9.63 16.03
C PRO A 249 -11.38 8.24 16.48
N ASN A 250 -12.13 7.55 15.62
CA ASN A 250 -12.55 6.15 15.79
C ASN A 250 -11.70 5.21 14.93
N TYR A 251 -10.38 5.41 14.94
CA TYR A 251 -9.45 4.63 14.13
C TYR A 251 -9.49 3.13 14.47
N GLN A 252 -9.88 2.73 15.68
CA GLN A 252 -10.03 1.32 16.04
C GLN A 252 -11.06 0.60 15.15
N GLN A 253 -12.24 1.20 14.96
CA GLN A 253 -13.27 0.63 14.09
C GLN A 253 -12.80 0.60 12.63
N HIS A 254 -12.08 1.64 12.19
CA HIS A 254 -11.48 1.67 10.86
C HIS A 254 -10.46 0.54 10.68
N ILE A 255 -9.58 0.31 11.66
CA ILE A 255 -8.60 -0.79 11.64
C ILE A 255 -9.32 -2.15 11.62
N PHE A 256 -10.39 -2.31 12.40
CA PHE A 256 -11.22 -3.52 12.39
C PHE A 256 -11.77 -3.80 10.98
N GLU A 257 -12.40 -2.81 10.34
CA GLU A 257 -12.96 -2.99 9.00
C GLU A 257 -11.89 -3.25 7.94
N THR A 258 -10.79 -2.49 7.95
CA THR A 258 -9.64 -2.71 7.05
C THR A 258 -9.08 -4.12 7.22
N ALA A 259 -8.94 -4.58 8.45
CA ALA A 259 -8.53 -5.94 8.75
C ALA A 259 -9.58 -6.96 8.31
N ARG A 260 -10.88 -6.72 8.49
CA ARG A 260 -11.97 -7.64 8.11
C ARG A 260 -11.98 -7.92 6.61
N VAL A 261 -11.87 -6.89 5.77
CA VAL A 261 -11.93 -7.04 4.31
C VAL A 261 -10.60 -7.49 3.68
N SER A 262 -9.48 -7.34 4.41
CA SER A 262 -8.16 -7.85 3.97
C SER A 262 -8.09 -9.37 4.12
N LYS A 263 -7.54 -10.06 3.12
CA LYS A 263 -7.35 -11.51 3.15
C LYS A 263 -5.95 -11.86 3.65
N ASP A 264 -4.91 -11.32 3.00
CA ASP A 264 -3.52 -11.75 3.20
C ASP A 264 -2.66 -10.64 3.81
N TYR A 265 -2.74 -9.41 3.28
CA TYR A 265 -1.88 -8.31 3.69
C TYR A 265 -2.61 -6.98 3.88
N LEU A 266 -2.03 -6.12 4.70
CA LEU A 266 -2.48 -4.76 4.94
C LEU A 266 -1.29 -3.81 4.93
N ILE A 267 -1.45 -2.63 4.33
CA ILE A 267 -0.45 -1.55 4.39
C ILE A 267 -1.07 -0.34 5.10
N ALA A 268 -0.46 0.10 6.20
CA ALA A 268 -0.78 1.39 6.82
C ALA A 268 0.23 2.43 6.35
N HIS A 269 -0.14 3.20 5.32
CA HIS A 269 0.76 4.11 4.62
C HIS A 269 0.69 5.53 5.17
N ARG A 270 1.86 6.17 5.33
CA ARG A 270 2.03 7.55 5.80
C ARG A 270 1.45 7.82 7.20
N THR A 271 1.82 6.99 8.17
CA THR A 271 1.29 7.07 9.54
C THR A 271 2.19 7.96 10.40
N PRO A 272 1.67 9.03 11.02
CA PRO A 272 2.39 9.82 12.02
C PRO A 272 2.52 9.03 13.33
N ILE A 273 3.75 8.85 13.78
CA ILE A 273 4.10 7.96 14.89
C ILE A 273 4.97 8.71 15.91
N CYS A 274 4.73 8.44 17.18
CA CYS A 274 5.62 8.75 18.30
C CYS A 274 5.87 7.48 19.12
N ARG A 275 7.00 7.42 19.85
CA ARG A 275 7.40 6.23 20.60
C ARG A 275 7.33 6.44 22.11
N LYS A 276 7.50 7.67 22.57
CA LYS A 276 7.66 8.03 24.00
C LYS A 276 6.38 8.58 24.62
N LYS A 277 5.39 8.98 23.81
CA LYS A 277 4.15 9.61 24.27
C LYS A 277 2.94 8.76 23.88
N PRO A 278 1.83 8.81 24.65
CA PRO A 278 0.56 8.22 24.23
C PRO A 278 0.01 8.85 22.95
N THR A 279 -0.92 8.15 22.28
CA THR A 279 -1.61 8.71 21.11
C THR A 279 -2.22 10.07 21.42
N SER A 280 -1.86 11.06 20.61
CA SER A 280 -2.16 12.47 20.84
C SER A 280 -3.02 13.05 19.74
N TYR A 281 -3.89 14.01 20.10
CA TYR A 281 -4.86 14.62 19.19
C TYR A 281 -4.53 16.09 18.99
N PHE A 282 -4.65 16.52 17.74
CA PHE A 282 -4.41 17.89 17.32
C PHE A 282 -5.54 18.37 16.42
N THR A 283 -5.83 19.67 16.51
CA THR A 283 -6.47 20.40 15.42
C THR A 283 -5.37 21.05 14.59
N LYS A 284 -5.58 21.11 13.27
CA LYS A 284 -4.71 21.80 12.32
C LYS A 284 -5.54 22.29 11.15
N PHE A 285 -4.93 23.05 10.25
CA PHE A 285 -5.51 23.34 8.95
C PHE A 285 -4.85 22.48 7.89
N ALA A 286 -5.65 21.79 7.07
CA ALA A 286 -5.22 21.09 5.86
C ALA A 286 -5.92 21.73 4.66
N TYR A 287 -5.16 22.21 3.67
CA TYR A 287 -5.73 22.89 2.49
C TYR A 287 -6.66 24.08 2.84
N ASP A 288 -6.32 24.80 3.90
CA ASP A 288 -7.10 25.91 4.50
C ASP A 288 -8.41 25.47 5.20
N VAL A 289 -8.62 24.17 5.42
CA VAL A 289 -9.78 23.62 6.15
C VAL A 289 -9.32 23.05 7.50
N GLU A 290 -9.96 23.48 8.58
CA GLU A 290 -9.65 22.95 9.91
C GLU A 290 -10.05 21.48 10.03
N THR A 291 -9.13 20.65 10.52
CA THR A 291 -9.28 19.19 10.62
C THR A 291 -8.63 18.67 11.89
N VAL A 292 -8.97 17.44 12.26
CA VAL A 292 -8.25 16.68 13.29
C VAL A 292 -7.05 15.96 12.69
N GLU A 293 -5.97 15.84 13.44
CA GLU A 293 -4.81 14.99 13.15
C GLU A 293 -4.40 14.24 14.42
N LEU A 294 -4.20 12.94 14.31
CA LEU A 294 -3.68 12.08 15.36
C LEU A 294 -2.21 11.79 15.11
N ILE A 295 -1.42 11.79 16.17
CA ILE A 295 -0.08 11.19 16.19
C ILE A 295 -0.18 9.97 17.09
N PHE A 296 0.08 8.80 16.52
CA PHE A 296 -0.14 7.54 17.22
C PHE A 296 1.09 7.15 18.04
N ASN A 297 0.86 6.68 19.27
CA ASN A 297 1.89 5.89 19.91
C ASN A 297 2.08 4.59 19.11
N GLU A 298 3.33 4.25 18.79
CA GLU A 298 3.62 3.10 17.93
C GLU A 298 3.12 1.78 18.52
N ASN A 299 3.31 1.55 19.82
CA ASN A 299 2.88 0.33 20.48
C ASN A 299 1.36 0.21 20.51
N GLU A 300 0.64 1.29 20.82
CA GLU A 300 -0.83 1.33 20.77
C GLU A 300 -1.33 1.05 19.35
N PHE A 301 -0.70 1.67 18.35
CA PHE A 301 -1.08 1.51 16.94
C PHE A 301 -0.91 0.07 16.47
N ILE A 302 0.25 -0.53 16.72
CA ILE A 302 0.57 -1.90 16.31
C ILE A 302 -0.34 -2.90 17.03
N ALA A 303 -0.59 -2.68 18.32
CA ALA A 303 -1.48 -3.54 19.12
C ALA A 303 -2.89 -3.61 18.52
N GLU A 304 -3.42 -2.52 17.94
CA GLU A 304 -4.73 -2.56 17.27
C GLU A 304 -4.74 -3.52 16.06
N PHE A 305 -3.68 -3.56 15.25
CA PHE A 305 -3.60 -4.52 14.14
C PHE A 305 -3.42 -5.96 14.64
N GLN A 306 -2.61 -6.16 15.68
CA GLN A 306 -2.40 -7.47 16.30
C GLN A 306 -3.68 -8.06 16.87
N LYS A 307 -4.51 -7.27 17.56
CA LYS A 307 -5.84 -7.67 18.03
C LYS A 307 -6.73 -8.20 16.90
N ASN A 308 -6.53 -7.68 15.68
CA ASN A 308 -7.27 -8.08 14.48
C ASN A 308 -6.55 -9.19 13.66
N GLY A 309 -5.55 -9.84 14.24
CA GLY A 309 -4.88 -11.00 13.65
C GLY A 309 -3.83 -10.67 12.60
N PHE A 310 -3.20 -9.50 12.69
CA PHE A 310 -2.15 -9.05 11.78
C PHE A 310 -0.82 -8.80 12.51
N GLU A 311 0.27 -9.30 11.95
CA GLU A 311 1.64 -9.07 12.43
C GLU A 311 2.41 -8.20 11.43
N ILE A 312 3.31 -7.36 11.93
CA ILE A 312 4.21 -6.59 11.07
C ILE A 312 5.22 -7.55 10.44
N ILE A 313 5.42 -7.41 9.14
CA ILE A 313 6.47 -8.12 8.40
C ILE A 313 7.51 -7.17 7.81
N ASN A 314 7.19 -5.89 7.65
CA ASN A 314 8.10 -4.88 7.14
C ASN A 314 7.62 -3.46 7.52
N TYR A 315 8.51 -2.49 7.53
CA TYR A 315 8.16 -1.07 7.54
C TYR A 315 9.17 -0.22 6.78
N VAL A 316 8.73 0.99 6.41
CA VAL A 316 9.57 2.02 5.77
C VAL A 316 9.37 3.35 6.49
N ILE A 317 10.46 3.98 6.95
CA ILE A 317 10.43 5.30 7.59
C ILE A 317 10.54 6.38 6.50
N LEU A 318 9.46 7.11 6.22
CA LEU A 318 9.46 8.21 5.24
C LEU A 318 10.22 9.42 5.74
N SER A 319 10.11 9.73 7.04
CA SER A 319 10.78 10.85 7.68
C SER A 319 10.88 10.64 9.18
N GLU A 320 11.94 11.14 9.79
CA GLU A 320 12.13 11.09 11.24
C GLU A 320 12.65 12.42 11.80
N ASN A 321 12.15 12.77 12.98
CA ASN A 321 12.70 13.80 13.84
C ASN A 321 12.81 13.23 15.26
N ILE A 322 14.00 12.71 15.56
CA ILE A 322 14.32 12.03 16.82
C ILE A 322 14.17 12.96 18.02
N LYS A 323 14.45 14.27 17.86
CA LYS A 323 14.37 15.25 18.95
C LYS A 323 12.94 15.44 19.43
N ASP A 324 12.00 15.48 18.48
CA ASP A 324 10.59 15.72 18.76
C ASP A 324 9.78 14.43 18.95
N ASP A 325 10.42 13.26 18.83
CA ASP A 325 9.79 11.93 18.87
C ASP A 325 8.67 11.82 17.83
N ASN A 326 8.98 12.22 16.59
CA ASN A 326 8.02 12.25 15.49
C ASN A 326 8.58 11.51 14.28
N TYR A 327 7.81 10.55 13.80
CA TYR A 327 8.15 9.70 12.68
C TYR A 327 6.96 9.65 11.72
N ASN A 328 7.24 9.47 10.43
CA ASN A 328 6.22 9.13 9.45
C ASN A 328 6.59 7.77 8.86
N ILE A 329 5.76 6.75 9.12
CA ILE A 329 6.11 5.36 8.85
C ILE A 329 5.02 4.70 8.00
N THR A 330 5.44 3.85 7.06
CA THR A 330 4.57 2.88 6.38
C THR A 330 4.83 1.50 6.93
N TYR A 331 3.78 0.84 7.42
CA TYR A 331 3.87 -0.53 7.91
C TYR A 331 3.24 -1.49 6.92
N VAL A 332 3.84 -2.67 6.78
CA VAL A 332 3.30 -3.81 6.05
C VAL A 332 2.99 -4.90 7.06
N PHE A 333 1.72 -5.29 7.09
CA PHE A 333 1.21 -6.34 7.95
C PHE A 333 0.80 -7.57 7.14
N LYS A 334 0.96 -8.74 7.74
CA LYS A 334 0.51 -10.03 7.22
C LYS A 334 -0.50 -10.65 8.17
N ARG A 335 -1.55 -11.25 7.62
CA ARG A 335 -2.51 -12.00 8.42
C ARG A 335 -1.88 -13.25 9.01
N ASN A 336 -2.13 -13.48 10.30
CA ASN A 336 -1.80 -14.72 10.97
C ASN A 336 -2.77 -15.83 10.57
N ASN A 337 -2.23 -16.91 9.99
CA ASN A 337 -2.99 -18.12 9.65
C ASN A 337 -3.17 -19.07 10.85
N ARG A 338 -2.80 -18.67 12.07
CA ARG A 338 -3.14 -19.44 13.26
C ARG A 338 -4.65 -19.33 13.46
N THR A 339 -5.36 -20.42 13.15
CA THR A 339 -6.77 -20.58 13.47
C THR A 339 -6.97 -20.22 14.94
N LEU A 340 -7.64 -19.10 15.23
CA LEU A 340 -8.25 -18.92 16.53
C LEU A 340 -9.26 -20.06 16.65
N ILE A 341 -8.88 -21.12 17.35
CA ILE A 341 -9.81 -22.20 17.71
C ILE A 341 -10.92 -21.53 18.52
N SER A 342 -12.07 -21.37 17.88
CA SER A 342 -13.30 -20.90 18.47
C SER A 342 -13.82 -22.00 19.40
N SER A 343 -13.23 -22.15 20.58
CA SER A 343 -13.79 -22.95 21.67
C SER A 343 -13.26 -22.48 23.01
N ILE A 344 -13.47 -21.22 23.35
CA ILE A 344 -13.63 -20.82 24.74
C ILE A 344 -14.95 -20.06 24.83
N LYS A 345 -15.92 -20.67 25.50
CA LYS A 345 -17.14 -20.00 25.96
C LYS A 345 -16.70 -18.75 26.72
N ILE A 346 -16.98 -17.58 26.17
CA ILE A 346 -16.74 -16.29 26.82
C ILE A 346 -17.68 -16.23 28.04
N ASN A 347 -17.12 -16.50 29.21
CA ASN A 347 -17.66 -16.02 30.47
C ASN A 347 -16.75 -14.86 30.91
N HIS A 348 -17.33 -13.66 30.96
CA HIS A 348 -16.77 -12.40 31.43
C HIS A 348 -15.44 -11.93 30.81
N CYS A 349 -15.60 -11.07 29.81
CA CYS A 349 -14.59 -10.20 29.24
C CYS A 349 -14.44 -8.97 30.14
N ASP A 350 -13.34 -8.89 30.91
CA ASP A 350 -12.88 -7.65 31.56
C ASP A 350 -11.38 -7.70 31.98
N THR A 351 -10.68 -8.85 31.91
CA THR A 351 -9.33 -8.97 32.50
C THR A 351 -8.17 -9.13 31.50
N ILE A 352 -8.38 -9.69 30.29
CA ILE A 352 -7.28 -9.88 29.31
C ILE A 352 -6.89 -8.55 28.62
N GLN A 353 -7.84 -7.61 28.55
CA GLN A 353 -7.66 -6.32 27.89
C GLN A 353 -6.71 -5.40 28.67
N ASP A 354 -6.59 -5.58 29.99
CA ASP A 354 -5.75 -4.75 30.85
C ASP A 354 -4.29 -5.20 30.87
N ASP A 355 -3.98 -6.50 30.81
CA ASP A 355 -2.61 -6.98 31.03
C ASP A 355 -1.64 -6.61 29.89
N ILE A 356 -2.08 -6.70 28.62
CA ILE A 356 -1.25 -6.29 27.47
C ILE A 356 -1.10 -4.77 27.41
N TYR A 357 -2.19 -4.02 27.65
CA TYR A 357 -2.12 -2.55 27.71
C TYR A 357 -1.19 -2.08 28.82
N LYS A 358 -1.26 -2.71 29.99
CA LYS A 358 -0.42 -2.40 31.14
C LYS A 358 1.05 -2.69 30.87
N GLU A 359 1.38 -3.85 30.28
CA GLU A 359 2.76 -4.20 29.91
C GLU A 359 3.33 -3.27 28.80
N LEU A 360 2.51 -2.85 27.83
CA LEU A 360 2.87 -1.88 26.79
C LEU A 360 3.12 -0.47 27.35
N THR A 361 2.39 -0.07 28.38
CA THR A 361 2.57 1.24 29.05
C THR A 361 3.71 1.26 30.07
N GLU A 362 3.99 0.14 30.75
CA GLU A 362 4.98 0.09 31.83
C GLU A 362 6.41 -0.22 31.35
N ARG A 363 6.59 -0.94 30.23
CA ARG A 363 7.91 -1.38 29.73
C ARG A 363 8.07 -1.31 28.20
N PRO A 364 7.92 -0.13 27.58
CA PRO A 364 7.87 0.03 26.13
C PRO A 364 9.11 -0.51 25.40
N ASP A 365 10.32 -0.33 25.95
CA ASP A 365 11.58 -0.72 25.28
C ASP A 365 11.82 -2.24 25.22
N GLN A 366 11.34 -2.99 26.22
CA GLN A 366 11.49 -4.46 26.25
C GLN A 366 10.50 -5.14 25.32
N THR A 367 9.29 -4.60 25.24
CA THR A 367 8.24 -5.06 24.32
C THR A 367 8.58 -4.71 22.88
N TRP A 368 9.19 -3.53 22.63
CA TRP A 368 9.71 -3.12 21.33
C TRP A 368 10.69 -4.14 20.73
N ASN A 369 11.68 -4.58 21.51
CA ASN A 369 12.66 -5.55 21.05
C ASN A 369 12.06 -6.94 20.83
N LYS A 370 11.01 -7.32 21.58
CA LYS A 370 10.28 -8.58 21.38
C LYS A 370 9.38 -8.56 20.14
N ILE A 371 8.64 -7.46 19.91
CA ILE A 371 7.72 -7.32 18.77
C ILE A 371 8.51 -7.28 17.46
N ASN A 372 9.66 -6.63 17.46
CA ASN A 372 10.42 -6.40 16.24
C ASN A 372 11.62 -7.34 16.03
N ASP A 373 11.73 -8.40 16.84
CA ASP A 373 12.77 -9.42 16.66
C ASP A 373 12.60 -10.10 15.29
N GLY A 374 13.57 -9.94 14.39
CA GLY A 374 13.54 -10.47 13.03
C GLY A 374 12.84 -9.62 11.96
N ILE A 375 12.37 -8.41 12.27
CA ILE A 375 11.79 -7.49 11.27
C ILE A 375 12.90 -6.77 10.50
N GLN A 376 12.80 -6.72 9.16
CA GLN A 376 13.71 -5.93 8.33
C GLN A 376 13.34 -4.44 8.38
N TYR A 377 14.34 -3.59 8.65
CA TYR A 377 14.17 -2.14 8.74
C TYR A 377 14.81 -1.45 7.55
N PHE A 378 14.02 -0.70 6.78
CA PHE A 378 14.53 0.15 5.69
C PHE A 378 14.40 1.62 6.10
N ASN A 379 15.55 2.28 6.24
CA ASN A 379 15.62 3.73 6.43
C ASN A 379 15.84 4.37 5.05
N THR A 380 14.85 5.10 4.52
CA THR A 380 14.94 5.77 3.22
C THR A 380 15.58 7.16 3.30
N THR A 381 15.95 7.64 4.51
CA THR A 381 16.52 8.98 4.73
C THR A 381 17.94 9.15 4.16
N THR A 382 18.58 8.06 3.70
CA THR A 382 19.95 8.05 3.17
C THR A 382 20.07 7.80 1.67
N ILE A 383 18.97 7.77 0.90
CA ILE A 383 19.03 7.53 -0.54
C ILE A 383 19.09 8.88 -1.27
N THR A 384 20.31 9.39 -1.48
CA THR A 384 20.64 10.54 -2.33
C THR A 384 20.67 10.19 -3.82
#